data_AF-A0A5B0NUR6-F1
#
_entry.id   AF-A0A5B0NUR6-F1
#
_cell.length_a   1.000
_cell.length_b   1.000
_cell.length_c   1.000
_cell.angle_alpha   90.00
_cell.angle_beta   90.00
_cell.angle_gamma   90.00
#
_symmetry.space_group_name_H-M   'P 1'
#
loop_
_entity.id
_entity.type
_entity.pdbx_description
1 polymer ?
#
loop_
_entity_poly.entity_id
_entity_poly.type
_entity_poly.pdbx_seq_one_letter_code
_entity_poly.pdbx_strand_id
1 'polypeptide(L)'
;MSNKVAVALEYASLRMRPNKTAQNFYNRFRDWQINAKIYNYLHDPCTGFVECLVPDLRLRVEDQVAAEANRRTPMDFSRIATFAMDTDRRVKKAAAEASKRSSGSRGGFPGPSGLKKEVDLGEGSPGKKKTKGTRNCYNCGKPGHVSAKCHQPKSDRQRQYEALAASGKAKSLNA
;
A
#
# COMPACT_ATOMS: atom_id res chain seq x y z
N MET A 1 -21.93 9.37 35.46
CA MET A 1 -21.75 8.06 34.81
C MET A 1 -20.44 7.48 35.30
N SER A 2 -20.39 6.20 35.72
CA SER A 2 -19.15 5.60 36.22
C SER A 2 -18.13 5.49 35.08
N ASN A 3 -16.85 5.78 35.34
CA ASN A 3 -15.79 5.70 34.34
C ASN A 3 -15.65 4.29 33.71
N LYS A 4 -16.05 3.23 34.44
CA LYS A 4 -16.17 1.87 33.89
C LYS A 4 -17.22 1.75 32.77
N VAL A 5 -18.35 2.45 32.91
CA VAL A 5 -19.40 2.48 31.89
C VAL A 5 -18.90 3.21 30.64
N ALA A 6 -18.11 4.28 30.80
CA ALA A 6 -17.50 4.98 29.68
C ALA A 6 -16.55 4.06 28.89
N VAL A 7 -15.68 3.29 29.56
CA VAL A 7 -14.78 2.31 28.93
C VAL A 7 -15.56 1.22 28.16
N ALA A 8 -16.67 0.74 28.71
CA ALA A 8 -17.52 -0.25 28.05
C ALA A 8 -18.23 0.31 26.80
N LEU A 9 -18.69 1.56 26.85
CA LEU A 9 -19.25 2.25 25.68
C LEU A 9 -18.18 2.49 24.60
N GLU A 10 -16.97 2.89 25.00
CA GLU A 10 -15.83 3.00 24.10
C GLU A 10 -15.54 1.66 23.42
N TYR A 11 -15.53 0.55 24.17
CA TYR A 11 -15.34 -0.80 23.65
C TYR A 11 -16.38 -1.16 22.58
N ALA A 12 -17.66 -0.90 22.83
CA ALA A 12 -18.73 -1.16 21.86
C ALA A 12 -18.54 -0.35 20.55
N SER A 13 -17.99 0.86 20.65
CA SER A 13 -17.67 1.70 19.50
C SER A 13 -16.36 1.31 18.79
N LEU A 14 -15.54 0.46 19.41
CA LEU A 14 -14.20 0.10 18.97
C LEU A 14 -14.21 -0.98 17.87
N ARG A 15 -15.07 -0.83 16.86
CA ARG A 15 -15.10 -1.72 15.71
C ARG A 15 -14.10 -1.30 14.64
N MET A 16 -13.45 -2.27 14.00
CA MET A 16 -12.59 -2.04 12.84
C MET A 16 -13.44 -1.58 11.66
N ARG A 17 -13.15 -0.38 11.14
CA ARG A 17 -13.82 0.15 9.95
C ARG A 17 -13.17 -0.44 8.68
N PRO A 18 -13.94 -0.76 7.62
CA PRO A 18 -13.42 -1.39 6.40
C PRO A 18 -12.33 -0.56 5.71
N ASN A 19 -12.36 0.76 5.86
CA ASN A 19 -11.41 1.69 5.23
C ASN A 19 -10.12 1.89 6.04
N LYS A 20 -10.01 1.33 7.25
CA LYS A 20 -8.82 1.46 8.12
C LYS A 20 -8.02 0.16 8.14
N THR A 21 -6.71 0.25 8.41
CA THR A 21 -5.83 -0.93 8.54
C THR A 21 -6.01 -1.62 9.88
N ALA A 22 -5.80 -2.93 9.92
CA ALA A 22 -5.78 -3.71 11.16
C ALA A 22 -4.73 -3.17 12.15
N GLN A 23 -3.60 -2.65 11.64
CA GLN A 23 -2.60 -1.98 12.46
C GLN A 23 -3.15 -0.76 13.22
N ASN A 24 -3.89 0.12 12.54
CA ASN A 24 -4.48 1.30 13.17
C ASN A 24 -5.54 0.90 14.20
N PHE A 25 -6.33 -0.12 13.88
CA PHE A 25 -7.27 -0.71 14.83
C PHE A 25 -6.55 -1.27 16.07
N TYR A 26 -5.47 -2.04 15.89
CA TYR A 26 -4.68 -2.61 16.98
C TYR A 26 -4.12 -1.52 17.92
N ASN A 27 -3.59 -0.42 17.38
CA ASN A 27 -3.09 0.68 18.20
C ASN A 27 -4.21 1.28 19.08
N ARG A 28 -5.37 1.57 18.48
CA ARG A 28 -6.55 2.06 19.23
C ARG A 28 -7.04 1.07 20.27
N PHE A 29 -7.01 -0.22 19.95
CA PHE A 29 -7.34 -1.28 20.90
C PHE A 29 -6.36 -1.31 22.08
N ARG A 30 -5.05 -1.12 21.83
CA ARG A 30 -4.04 -1.02 22.90
C ARG A 30 -4.25 0.19 23.79
N ASP A 31 -4.55 1.35 23.21
CA ASP A 31 -4.86 2.56 23.99
C ASP A 31 -6.08 2.33 24.88
N TRP A 32 -7.13 1.72 24.33
CA TRP A 32 -8.31 1.35 25.10
C TRP A 32 -7.99 0.32 26.20
N GLN A 33 -7.11 -0.66 25.96
CA GLN A 33 -6.68 -1.62 27.00
C GLN A 33 -5.98 -0.93 28.17
N ILE A 34 -5.22 0.15 27.92
CA ILE A 34 -4.59 0.95 28.98
C ILE A 34 -5.69 1.61 29.83
N ASN A 35 -6.69 2.22 29.20
CA ASN A 35 -7.83 2.81 29.90
C ASN A 35 -8.62 1.75 30.69
N ALA A 36 -8.88 0.58 30.09
CA ALA A 36 -9.55 -0.52 30.76
C ALA A 36 -8.82 -0.96 32.04
N LYS A 37 -7.48 -1.04 32.00
CA LYS A 37 -6.66 -1.32 33.19
C LYS A 37 -6.77 -0.23 34.24
N ILE A 38 -6.67 1.04 33.85
CA ILE A 38 -6.79 2.19 34.78
C ILE A 38 -8.11 2.14 35.55
N TYR A 39 -9.19 1.79 34.86
CA TYR A 39 -10.52 1.74 35.45
C TYR A 39 -10.92 0.36 35.99
N ASN A 40 -10.00 -0.61 36.07
CA ASN A 40 -10.26 -1.99 36.53
C ASN A 40 -11.44 -2.65 35.80
N TYR A 41 -11.50 -2.48 34.48
CA TYR A 41 -12.43 -3.16 33.60
C TYR A 41 -11.79 -4.48 33.13
N LEU A 42 -12.44 -5.60 33.43
CA LEU A 42 -11.97 -6.93 33.06
C LEU A 42 -12.47 -7.27 31.65
N HIS A 43 -11.56 -7.73 30.80
CA HIS A 43 -11.89 -8.23 29.47
C HIS A 43 -10.87 -9.27 29.03
N ASP A 44 -11.30 -10.17 28.13
CA ASP A 44 -10.38 -11.06 27.45
C ASP A 44 -9.76 -10.36 26.22
N PRO A 45 -8.44 -10.21 26.13
CA PRO A 45 -7.78 -9.55 25.01
C PRO A 45 -8.01 -10.25 23.66
N CYS A 46 -8.07 -11.58 23.65
CA CYS A 46 -8.17 -12.37 22.43
C CYS A 46 -9.59 -12.26 21.84
N THR A 47 -10.59 -12.62 22.62
CA THR A 47 -12.01 -12.51 22.26
C THR A 47 -12.35 -11.08 21.89
N GLY A 48 -11.94 -10.11 22.72
CA GLY A 48 -12.33 -8.72 22.48
C GLY A 48 -11.69 -8.11 21.23
N PHE A 49 -10.46 -8.52 20.90
CA PHE A 49 -9.83 -8.10 19.65
C PHE A 49 -10.51 -8.74 18.43
N VAL A 50 -10.76 -10.05 18.47
CA VAL A 50 -11.34 -10.82 17.36
C VAL A 50 -12.78 -10.38 17.06
N GLU A 51 -13.60 -10.12 18.08
CA GLU A 51 -14.96 -9.60 17.92
C GLU A 51 -15.03 -8.22 17.26
N CYS A 52 -13.98 -7.42 17.43
CA CYS A 52 -13.91 -6.08 16.86
C CYS A 52 -13.39 -6.05 15.41
N LEU A 53 -12.87 -7.17 14.89
CA LEU A 53 -12.40 -7.28 13.51
C LEU A 53 -13.57 -7.25 12.51
N VAL A 54 -13.26 -6.91 11.26
CA VAL A 54 -14.22 -7.05 10.16
C VAL A 54 -14.49 -8.53 9.89
N PRO A 55 -15.71 -8.92 9.44
CA PRO A 55 -16.10 -10.32 9.29
C PRO A 55 -15.12 -11.18 8.50
N ASP A 56 -14.60 -10.67 7.37
CA ASP A 56 -13.67 -11.41 6.52
C ASP A 56 -12.34 -11.73 7.22
N LEU A 57 -11.85 -10.80 8.04
CA LEU A 57 -10.61 -10.97 8.77
C LEU A 57 -10.83 -11.82 10.02
N ARG A 58 -11.97 -11.62 10.70
CA ARG A 58 -12.39 -12.41 11.86
C ARG A 58 -12.42 -13.90 11.52
N LEU A 59 -13.09 -14.28 10.43
CA LEU A 59 -13.22 -15.68 10.00
C LEU A 59 -11.85 -16.34 9.78
N ARG A 60 -10.91 -15.62 9.15
CA ARG A 60 -9.54 -16.13 8.92
C ARG A 60 -8.76 -16.31 10.21
N VAL A 61 -8.94 -15.41 11.17
CA VAL A 61 -8.29 -15.49 12.47
C VAL A 61 -8.86 -16.65 13.28
N GLU A 62 -10.19 -16.83 13.28
CA GLU A 62 -10.86 -17.95 13.95
C GLU A 62 -10.45 -19.30 13.36
N ASP A 63 -10.37 -19.42 12.04
CA ASP A 63 -9.87 -20.62 11.34
C ASP A 63 -8.42 -20.95 11.75
N GLN A 64 -7.55 -19.94 11.80
CA GLN A 64 -6.17 -20.11 12.25
C GLN A 64 -6.09 -20.54 13.72
N VAL A 65 -6.90 -19.94 14.60
CA VAL A 65 -6.97 -20.33 16.03
C VAL A 65 -7.43 -21.78 16.16
N ALA A 66 -8.43 -22.20 15.41
CA ALA A 66 -8.91 -23.59 15.40
C ALA A 66 -7.82 -24.56 14.87
N ALA A 67 -7.12 -24.18 13.81
CA ALA A 67 -6.02 -24.97 13.26
C ALA A 67 -4.86 -25.14 14.25
N GLU A 68 -4.50 -24.10 15.01
CA GLU A 68 -3.45 -24.16 16.02
C GLU A 68 -3.89 -24.91 17.29
N ALA A 69 -5.17 -24.84 17.66
CA ALA A 69 -5.73 -25.65 18.74
C ALA A 69 -5.56 -27.17 18.46
N ASN A 70 -5.79 -27.59 17.22
CA ASN A 70 -5.56 -28.98 16.78
C ASN A 70 -4.08 -29.41 16.88
N ARG A 71 -3.15 -28.46 16.77
CA ARG A 71 -1.70 -28.69 16.89
C ARG A 71 -1.20 -28.69 18.33
N ARG A 72 -2.10 -28.56 19.31
CA ARG A 72 -1.82 -28.42 20.75
C ARG A 72 -0.93 -27.22 21.09
N THR A 73 -0.91 -26.20 20.23
CA THR A 73 -0.24 -24.93 20.48
C THR A 73 -1.32 -23.85 20.59
N PRO A 74 -1.75 -23.48 21.80
CA PRO A 74 -2.73 -22.41 21.95
C PRO A 74 -2.15 -21.09 21.46
N MET A 75 -2.94 -20.37 20.64
CA MET A 75 -2.56 -19.04 20.16
C MET A 75 -2.68 -18.02 21.30
N ASP A 76 -1.58 -17.34 21.61
CA ASP A 76 -1.59 -16.20 22.52
C ASP A 76 -2.07 -14.93 21.81
N PHE A 77 -2.36 -13.89 22.59
CA PHE A 77 -2.86 -12.63 22.04
C PHE A 77 -1.89 -11.99 21.04
N SER A 78 -0.58 -12.07 21.33
CA SER A 78 0.46 -11.48 20.48
C SER A 78 0.47 -12.13 19.10
N ARG A 79 0.36 -13.46 19.05
CA ARG A 79 0.30 -14.22 17.80
C ARG A 79 -0.97 -13.93 17.02
N ILE A 80 -2.12 -13.88 17.68
CA ILE A 80 -3.41 -13.53 17.07
C ILE A 80 -3.34 -12.14 16.43
N ALA A 81 -2.85 -11.14 17.17
CA ALA A 81 -2.74 -9.77 16.67
C ALA A 81 -1.79 -9.68 15.47
N THR A 82 -0.62 -10.33 15.54
CA THR A 82 0.36 -10.36 14.46
C THR A 82 -0.22 -10.99 13.20
N PHE A 83 -0.86 -12.15 13.33
CA PHE A 83 -1.49 -12.85 12.22
C PHE A 83 -2.59 -12.02 11.56
N ALA A 84 -3.44 -11.36 12.35
CA ALA A 84 -4.49 -10.48 11.84
C ALA A 84 -3.93 -9.30 11.03
N MET A 85 -2.89 -8.63 11.55
CA MET A 85 -2.25 -7.49 10.87
C MET A 85 -1.55 -7.89 9.57
N ASP A 86 -0.85 -9.02 9.57
CA ASP A 86 -0.20 -9.52 8.35
C ASP A 86 -1.22 -9.97 7.30
N THR A 87 -2.32 -10.59 7.72
CA THR A 87 -3.40 -10.98 6.82
C THR A 87 -4.07 -9.76 6.19
N ASP A 88 -4.40 -8.71 6.96
CA ASP A 88 -4.92 -7.45 6.43
C ASP A 88 -3.95 -6.81 5.43
N ARG A 89 -2.65 -6.76 5.77
CA ARG A 89 -1.61 -6.20 4.89
C ARG A 89 -1.52 -6.98 3.58
N ARG A 90 -1.60 -8.31 3.62
CA ARG A 90 -1.58 -9.18 2.43
C ARG A 90 -2.81 -8.96 1.55
N VAL A 91 -4.01 -8.94 2.13
CA VAL A 91 -5.27 -8.73 1.41
C VAL A 91 -5.27 -7.36 0.73
N LYS A 92 -4.88 -6.30 1.45
CA LYS A 92 -4.82 -4.94 0.88
C LYS A 92 -3.75 -4.79 -0.19
N LYS A 93 -2.58 -5.39 -0.02
CA LYS A 93 -1.53 -5.41 -1.05
C LYS A 93 -2.02 -6.13 -2.31
N ALA A 94 -2.72 -7.27 -2.16
CA ALA A 94 -3.30 -8.00 -3.27
C ALA A 94 -4.38 -7.18 -4.00
N ALA A 95 -5.27 -6.51 -3.27
CA ALA A 95 -6.30 -5.64 -3.85
C ALA A 95 -5.70 -4.43 -4.60
N ALA A 96 -4.66 -3.80 -4.03
CA ALA A 96 -3.94 -2.71 -4.68
C ALA A 96 -3.22 -3.18 -5.97
N GLU A 97 -2.64 -4.37 -5.95
CA GLU A 97 -1.99 -4.96 -7.13
C GLU A 97 -3.02 -5.35 -8.21
N ALA A 98 -4.16 -5.91 -7.83
CA ALA A 98 -5.26 -6.18 -8.76
C ALA A 98 -5.78 -4.89 -9.42
N SER A 99 -5.86 -3.79 -8.66
CA SER A 99 -6.25 -2.47 -9.18
C SER A 99 -5.24 -1.88 -10.18
N LYS A 100 -3.95 -2.24 -10.08
CA LYS A 100 -2.93 -1.82 -11.07
C LYS A 100 -3.04 -2.62 -12.36
N ARG A 101 -3.33 -3.92 -12.27
CA ARG A 101 -3.48 -4.81 -13.44
C ARG A 101 -4.66 -4.40 -14.32
N SER A 102 -5.75 -3.91 -13.73
CA SER A 102 -6.90 -3.38 -14.49
C SER A 102 -6.59 -2.06 -15.20
N SER A 103 -5.73 -1.20 -14.63
CA SER A 103 -5.29 0.04 -15.29
C SER A 103 -4.24 -0.16 -16.40
N GLY A 104 -3.64 -1.36 -16.49
CA GLY A 104 -2.60 -1.72 -17.46
C GLY A 104 -3.09 -2.25 -18.81
N SER A 105 -4.39 -2.45 -19.01
CA SER A 105 -4.94 -2.94 -20.29
C SER A 105 -5.43 -1.82 -21.19
N ARG A 106 -4.50 -1.23 -21.97
CA ARG A 106 -4.81 -0.73 -23.30
C ARG A 106 -3.91 -1.43 -24.32
N GLY A 107 -4.50 -2.42 -25.01
CA GLY A 107 -4.08 -2.82 -26.35
C GLY A 107 -3.28 -4.12 -26.46
N GLY A 108 -3.98 -5.26 -26.42
CA GLY A 108 -3.46 -6.54 -26.91
C GLY A 108 -4.51 -7.21 -27.79
N PHE A 109 -4.52 -6.89 -29.09
CA PHE A 109 -5.11 -7.74 -30.11
C PHE A 109 -3.97 -8.59 -30.70
N PRO A 110 -3.88 -9.91 -30.43
CA PRO A 110 -3.05 -10.80 -31.22
C PRO A 110 -3.84 -11.16 -32.48
N GLY A 111 -3.57 -10.48 -33.59
CA GLY A 111 -4.06 -10.89 -34.91
C GLY A 111 -3.24 -12.07 -35.42
N PRO A 112 -3.85 -13.12 -36.00
CA PRO A 112 -3.11 -14.20 -36.63
C PRO A 112 -2.82 -13.82 -38.08
N SER A 113 -1.56 -13.95 -38.53
CA SER A 113 -1.18 -14.42 -39.88
C SER A 113 0.30 -14.16 -40.17
N GLY A 114 1.06 -15.25 -40.31
CA GLY A 114 1.92 -15.46 -41.48
C GLY A 114 3.22 -14.64 -41.62
N LEU A 115 4.32 -15.41 -41.58
CA LEU A 115 5.45 -15.36 -42.51
C LEU A 115 6.77 -14.65 -42.07
N LYS A 116 7.62 -15.46 -41.45
CA LYS A 116 9.09 -15.64 -41.65
C LYS A 116 10.00 -14.41 -41.71
N LYS A 117 10.91 -14.28 -40.73
CA LYS A 117 12.36 -14.22 -40.97
C LYS A 117 13.17 -14.41 -39.68
N GLU A 118 14.00 -15.44 -39.72
CA GLU A 118 15.07 -15.76 -38.78
C GLU A 118 16.21 -14.75 -38.98
N VAL A 119 16.81 -14.27 -37.88
CA VAL A 119 18.27 -14.09 -37.73
C VAL A 119 18.63 -13.76 -36.27
N ASP A 120 19.54 -14.58 -35.76
CA ASP A 120 20.75 -14.26 -34.99
C ASP A 120 20.70 -14.04 -33.47
N LEU A 121 21.62 -14.76 -32.81
CA LEU A 121 21.91 -14.81 -31.38
C LEU A 121 22.64 -13.53 -30.95
N GLY A 122 22.15 -12.87 -29.91
CA GLY A 122 22.86 -11.80 -29.24
C GLY A 122 22.43 -11.65 -27.79
N GLU A 123 23.22 -12.21 -26.88
CA GLU A 123 23.16 -11.91 -25.45
C GLU A 123 23.37 -10.41 -25.19
N GLY A 124 22.54 -9.84 -24.30
CA GLY A 124 22.68 -8.47 -23.83
C GLY A 124 21.55 -8.06 -22.90
N SER A 125 21.76 -8.21 -21.59
CA SER A 125 20.93 -7.62 -20.53
C SER A 125 21.15 -6.08 -20.44
N PRO A 126 20.41 -5.33 -19.60
CA PRO A 126 19.19 -4.60 -19.93
C PRO A 126 19.44 -3.08 -20.03
N GLY A 127 19.40 -2.52 -21.24
CA GLY A 127 19.47 -1.07 -21.46
C GLY A 127 18.08 -0.43 -21.48
N LYS A 128 17.79 0.43 -20.50
CA LYS A 128 16.60 1.30 -20.42
C LYS A 128 16.41 2.09 -21.74
N LYS A 129 15.63 1.56 -22.69
CA LYS A 129 15.12 2.34 -23.83
C LYS A 129 14.05 3.30 -23.29
N LYS A 130 14.47 4.54 -23.02
CA LYS A 130 13.56 5.69 -22.83
C LYS A 130 12.67 5.79 -24.06
N THR A 131 11.46 5.25 -23.96
CA THR A 131 10.38 5.50 -24.90
C THR A 131 10.30 7.00 -25.11
N LYS A 132 10.46 7.45 -26.35
CA LYS A 132 10.33 8.84 -26.79
C LYS A 132 8.85 9.25 -26.76
N GLY A 133 8.17 8.97 -25.65
CA GLY A 133 6.83 9.42 -25.36
C GLY A 133 6.90 10.92 -25.10
N THR A 134 6.25 11.68 -25.96
CA THR A 134 5.78 13.06 -25.82
C THR A 134 6.14 13.69 -24.48
N ARG A 135 7.40 14.10 -24.28
CA ARG A 135 7.77 14.79 -23.04
C ARG A 135 7.05 16.13 -23.06
N ASN A 136 6.28 16.39 -22.00
CA ASN A 136 5.78 17.72 -21.71
C ASN A 136 6.96 18.68 -21.59
N CYS A 137 6.82 19.88 -22.14
CA CYS A 137 7.80 20.94 -22.01
C CYS A 137 8.05 21.23 -20.52
N TYR A 138 9.30 21.21 -20.07
CA TYR A 138 9.60 21.51 -18.65
C TYR A 138 9.45 23.00 -18.31
N ASN A 139 9.34 23.86 -19.32
CA ASN A 139 9.03 25.27 -19.15
C ASN A 139 7.51 25.49 -18.93
N CYS A 140 6.67 25.08 -19.89
CA CYS A 140 5.24 25.41 -19.89
C CYS A 140 4.27 24.23 -19.66
N GLY A 141 4.79 23.00 -19.50
CA GLY A 141 3.98 21.80 -19.27
C GLY A 141 3.22 21.27 -20.49
N LYS A 142 3.22 21.98 -21.63
CA LYS A 142 2.49 21.57 -22.83
C LYS A 142 3.23 20.43 -23.58
N PRO A 143 2.53 19.40 -24.08
CA PRO A 143 3.11 18.37 -24.91
C PRO A 143 3.48 18.91 -26.31
N GLY A 144 4.32 18.18 -27.05
CA GLY A 144 4.67 18.50 -28.45
C GLY A 144 6.01 19.21 -28.65
N HIS A 145 6.64 19.73 -27.58
CA HIS A 145 7.98 20.29 -27.63
C HIS A 145 8.69 20.16 -26.28
N VAL A 146 10.02 20.31 -26.28
CA VAL A 146 10.86 20.35 -25.06
C VAL A 146 11.22 21.80 -24.72
N SER A 147 11.70 22.08 -23.50
CA SER A 147 12.02 23.46 -23.05
C SER A 147 12.94 24.22 -24.01
N ALA A 148 13.83 23.53 -24.73
CA ALA A 148 14.73 24.13 -25.73
C ALA A 148 14.02 24.66 -26.99
N LYS A 149 12.80 24.19 -27.29
CA LYS A 149 11.97 24.61 -28.43
C LYS A 149 10.67 25.29 -27.97
N CYS A 150 10.66 25.88 -26.77
CA CYS A 150 9.49 26.55 -26.23
C CYS A 150 9.45 28.02 -26.65
N HIS A 151 8.33 28.45 -27.21
CA HIS A 151 8.09 29.86 -27.60
C HIS A 151 7.64 30.74 -26.42
N GLN A 152 7.47 30.18 -25.23
CA GLN A 152 7.08 30.93 -24.03
C GLN A 152 8.32 31.41 -23.26
N PRO A 153 8.23 32.55 -22.56
CA PRO A 153 9.33 33.02 -21.71
C PRO A 153 9.72 31.95 -20.68
N LYS A 154 11.00 31.91 -20.31
CA LYS A 154 11.52 30.93 -19.32
C LYS A 154 10.87 31.16 -17.96
N SER A 155 10.15 30.16 -17.46
CA SER A 155 9.62 30.16 -16.09
C SER A 155 10.75 30.17 -15.06
N ASP A 156 10.48 30.70 -13.87
CA ASP A 156 11.43 30.71 -12.74
C ASP A 156 12.00 29.32 -12.44
N ARG A 157 11.16 28.29 -12.55
CA ARG A 157 11.57 26.89 -12.36
C ARG A 157 12.62 26.44 -13.39
N GLN A 158 12.49 26.86 -14.65
CA GLN A 158 13.46 26.53 -15.70
C GLN A 158 14.78 27.29 -15.49
N ARG A 159 14.71 28.55 -15.04
CA ARG A 159 15.91 29.36 -14.71
C ARG A 159 16.70 28.75 -13.57
N GLN A 160 16.03 28.29 -12.52
CA GLN A 160 16.64 27.59 -11.39
C GLN A 160 17.33 26.29 -11.84
N TYR A 161 16.69 25.51 -12.72
CA TYR A 161 17.28 24.29 -13.27
C TYR A 161 18.53 24.57 -14.12
N GLU A 162 18.50 25.61 -14.96
CA GLU A 162 19.66 26.03 -15.76
C GLU A 162 20.81 26.52 -14.89
N ALA A 163 20.54 27.24 -13.80
CA ALA A 163 21.56 27.66 -12.83
C ALA A 163 22.20 26.46 -12.09
N LEU A 164 21.39 25.45 -11.75
CA LEU A 164 21.87 24.19 -11.16
C LEU A 164 22.68 23.33 -12.15
N ALA A 165 22.29 23.34 -13.42
CA ALA A 165 23.03 22.65 -14.48
C ALA A 165 24.37 23.34 -14.78
N ALA A 166 24.40 24.68 -14.79
CA ALA A 166 25.61 25.47 -15.03
C ALA A 166 26.64 25.35 -13.88
N SER A 167 26.20 25.09 -12.65
CA SER A 167 27.06 24.89 -11.49
C SER A 167 27.63 23.46 -11.36
N GLY A 168 27.44 22.60 -12.37
CA GLY A 168 28.08 21.28 -12.44
C GLY A 168 27.65 20.27 -11.37
N LYS A 169 26.61 20.58 -10.58
CA LYS A 169 26.17 19.77 -9.44
C LYS A 169 24.96 18.88 -9.78
N ALA A 170 24.91 18.34 -10.99
CA ALA A 170 23.91 17.36 -11.38
C ALA A 170 24.28 15.98 -10.83
N LYS A 171 24.09 15.75 -9.52
CA LYS A 171 23.97 14.39 -9.00
C LYS A 171 22.68 13.79 -9.56
N SER A 172 22.86 12.82 -10.45
CA SER A 172 21.84 11.90 -10.94
C SER A 172 21.02 11.34 -9.77
N LEU A 173 19.81 11.86 -9.55
CA LEU A 173 18.80 11.17 -8.75
C LEU A 173 18.16 10.11 -9.64
N ASN A 174 18.74 8.91 -9.59
CA ASN A 174 18.08 7.63 -9.81
C ASN A 174 19.04 6.54 -9.31
N ALA A 175 18.95 6.23 -8.02
CA ALA A 175 19.28 4.94 -7.44
C ALA A 175 17.98 4.34 -6.91
#